data_AF-A0A9Q7BF56-F1
#
_entry.id   AF-A0A9Q7BF56-F1
#
_cell.length_a   1.000
_cell.length_b   1.000
_cell.length_c   1.000
_cell.angle_alpha   90.00
_cell.angle_beta   90.00
_cell.angle_gamma   90.00
#
_symmetry.space_group_name_H-M   'P 1'
#
loop_
_entity.id
_entity.type
_entity.pdbx_description
1 polymer ?
#
loop_
_entity_poly.entity_id
_entity_poly.type
_entity_poly.pdbx_seq_one_letter_code
_entity_poly.pdbx_strand_id
1 'polypeptide(L)'
;MDNLDIEEMFAALGPVTIKRMFGGKGVYHQGRIIALDFRDEMLLKADDVSSPAFESAGARRWSYEGKKGKPVFMPYWSIPEDAFDDPDVMAKWVRLAYEAALRTEK
;
A
#
# COMPACT_ATOMS: atom_id res chain seq x y z
N MET A 1 -13.37 -2.16 -1.81
CA MET A 1 -13.06 -2.86 -3.09
C MET A 1 -13.31 -4.37 -2.92
N ASP A 2 -13.69 -5.12 -3.96
CA ASP A 2 -13.84 -6.57 -3.81
C ASP A 2 -12.46 -7.28 -3.79
N ASN A 3 -12.40 -8.60 -3.70
CA ASN A 3 -11.10 -9.28 -3.67
C ASN A 3 -10.47 -9.42 -5.06
N LEU A 4 -11.29 -9.57 -6.09
CA LEU A 4 -10.84 -9.79 -7.47
C LEU A 4 -10.18 -8.52 -8.00
N ASP A 5 -10.81 -7.37 -7.79
CA ASP A 5 -10.28 -6.05 -8.15
C ASP A 5 -8.86 -5.84 -7.57
N ILE A 6 -8.67 -6.24 -6.30
CA ILE A 6 -7.38 -6.17 -5.63
C ILE A 6 -6.41 -7.13 -6.30
N GLU A 7 -6.77 -8.39 -6.50
CA GLU A 7 -5.89 -9.36 -7.16
C GLU A 7 -5.44 -8.91 -8.56
N GLU A 8 -6.32 -8.29 -9.34
CA GLU A 8 -5.98 -7.73 -10.66
C GLU A 8 -5.03 -6.54 -10.56
N MET A 9 -5.25 -5.62 -9.63
CA MET A 9 -4.35 -4.47 -9.42
C MET A 9 -2.95 -4.90 -8.99
N PHE A 10 -2.82 -6.01 -8.27
CA PHE A 10 -1.55 -6.59 -7.85
C PHE A 10 -1.00 -7.64 -8.82
N ALA A 11 -1.67 -7.90 -9.95
CA ALA A 11 -1.29 -8.96 -10.89
C ALA A 11 0.14 -8.80 -11.43
N ALA A 12 0.67 -7.57 -11.50
CA ALA A 12 2.04 -7.28 -11.91
C ALA A 12 3.11 -7.90 -10.97
N LEU A 13 2.79 -8.12 -9.69
CA LEU A 13 3.64 -8.88 -8.75
C LEU A 13 3.37 -10.38 -8.79
N GLY A 14 2.20 -10.76 -9.30
CA GLY A 14 1.68 -12.13 -9.26
C GLY A 14 0.72 -12.35 -8.09
N PRO A 15 0.48 -13.61 -7.68
CA PRO A 15 -0.59 -13.95 -6.76
C PRO A 15 -0.42 -13.26 -5.40
N VAL A 16 -1.49 -12.64 -4.93
CA VAL A 16 -1.59 -12.03 -3.60
C VAL A 16 -2.61 -12.76 -2.75
N THR A 17 -2.47 -12.65 -1.43
CA THR A 17 -3.41 -13.19 -0.46
C THR A 17 -4.04 -12.04 0.30
N ILE A 18 -5.36 -12.01 0.34
CA ILE A 18 -6.12 -10.97 1.02
C ILE A 18 -6.59 -11.53 2.36
N LYS A 19 -6.25 -10.85 3.46
CA LYS A 19 -6.66 -11.24 4.82
C LYS A 19 -7.35 -10.08 5.50
N ARG A 20 -8.34 -10.35 6.35
CA ARG A 20 -9.00 -9.30 7.13
C ARG A 20 -8.02 -8.70 8.14
N MET A 21 -7.85 -7.37 8.12
CA MET A 21 -6.89 -6.69 8.99
C MET A 21 -7.38 -5.28 9.33
N PHE A 22 -7.29 -4.87 10.61
CA PHE A 22 -7.68 -3.54 11.10
C PHE A 22 -9.10 -3.08 10.71
N GLY A 23 -10.06 -3.99 10.54
CA GLY A 23 -11.41 -3.65 10.09
C GLY A 23 -11.52 -3.42 8.57
N GLY A 24 -10.43 -3.54 7.82
CA GLY A 24 -10.37 -3.62 6.36
C GLY A 24 -9.73 -4.92 5.90
N LYS A 25 -8.95 -4.86 4.82
CA LYS A 25 -8.23 -6.00 4.23
C LYS A 25 -6.74 -5.68 4.09
N GLY A 26 -5.87 -6.57 4.53
CA GLY A 26 -4.45 -6.54 4.22
C GLY A 26 -4.14 -7.42 3.02
N VAL A 27 -3.33 -6.88 2.11
CA VAL A 27 -2.86 -7.55 0.91
C VAL A 27 -1.44 -8.05 1.16
N TYR A 28 -1.26 -9.35 0.99
CA TYR A 28 -0.01 -10.04 1.25
C TYR A 28 0.55 -10.63 -0.05
N HIS A 29 1.82 -10.40 -0.33
CA HIS A 29 2.54 -11.09 -1.40
C HIS A 29 3.69 -11.90 -0.78
N GLN A 30 3.73 -13.20 -1.08
CA GLN A 30 4.73 -14.13 -0.51
C GLN A 30 4.83 -14.07 1.03
N GLY A 31 3.69 -13.96 1.71
CA GLY A 31 3.62 -13.86 3.17
C GLY A 31 3.88 -12.46 3.75
N ARG A 32 4.20 -11.47 2.92
CA ARG A 32 4.57 -10.11 3.33
C ARG A 32 3.45 -9.13 3.05
N ILE A 33 3.11 -8.28 4.01
CA ILE A 33 2.13 -7.23 3.78
C ILE A 33 2.72 -6.17 2.85
N ILE A 34 2.03 -5.92 1.74
CA ILE A 34 2.44 -4.91 0.75
C ILE A 34 1.42 -3.79 0.60
N ALA A 35 0.15 -4.03 0.98
CA ALA A 35 -0.90 -3.03 0.92
C ALA A 35 -2.02 -3.30 1.93
N LEU A 36 -2.89 -2.30 2.10
CA LEU A 36 -4.08 -2.32 2.96
C LEU A 36 -5.24 -1.64 2.22
N ASP A 37 -6.37 -2.32 2.10
CA ASP A 37 -7.68 -1.70 1.83
C ASP A 37 -8.28 -1.31 3.18
N PHE A 38 -8.39 -0.01 3.45
CA PHE A 38 -8.96 0.50 4.69
C PHE A 38 -9.79 1.76 4.45
N ARG A 39 -11.02 1.78 4.98
CA ARG A 39 -11.98 2.90 4.81
C ARG A 39 -12.21 3.28 3.34
N ASP A 40 -12.34 2.29 2.48
CA ASP A 40 -12.52 2.45 1.03
C ASP A 40 -11.34 3.15 0.32
N GLU A 41 -10.17 3.16 0.96
CA GLU A 41 -8.93 3.67 0.40
C GLU A 41 -7.89 2.56 0.34
N MET A 42 -7.24 2.42 -0.82
CA MET A 42 -6.11 1.51 -0.98
C MET A 42 -4.81 2.21 -0.60
N LEU A 43 -4.07 1.60 0.31
CA LEU A 43 -2.83 2.11 0.84
C LEU A 43 -1.69 1.13 0.55
N LEU A 44 -0.63 1.60 -0.10
CA LEU A 44 0.58 0.84 -0.39
C LEU A 44 1.61 1.01 0.73
N LYS A 45 2.33 -0.06 1.06
CA LYS A 45 3.43 0.01 2.01
C LYS A 45 4.59 0.81 1.41
N ALA A 46 5.22 1.67 2.19
CA ALA A 46 6.45 2.34 1.79
C ALA A 46 7.46 2.37 2.96
N ASP A 47 8.73 2.37 2.61
CA ASP A 47 9.87 2.55 3.52
C ASP A 47 10.46 3.97 3.37
N ASP A 48 11.48 4.31 4.16
CA ASP A 48 12.14 5.62 4.04
C ASP A 48 12.77 5.86 2.65
N VAL A 49 13.04 4.79 1.88
CA VAL A 49 13.60 4.90 0.52
C VAL A 49 12.52 5.18 -0.53
N SER A 50 11.36 4.55 -0.44
CA SER A 50 10.26 4.73 -1.40
C SER A 50 9.31 5.87 -1.03
N SER A 51 9.22 6.25 0.26
CA SER A 51 8.35 7.33 0.75
C SER A 51 8.51 8.66 -0.02
N PRO A 52 9.72 9.14 -0.37
CA PRO A 52 9.89 10.37 -1.15
C PRO A 52 9.29 10.28 -2.56
N ALA A 53 9.28 9.09 -3.17
CA ALA A 53 8.65 8.89 -4.47
C ALA A 53 7.13 9.05 -4.37
N PHE A 54 6.51 8.42 -3.37
CA PHE A 54 5.08 8.56 -3.09
C PHE A 54 4.70 10.03 -2.83
N GLU A 55 5.46 10.73 -1.98
CA GLU A 55 5.23 12.14 -1.69
C GLU A 55 5.33 13.02 -2.94
N SER A 56 6.35 12.80 -3.78
CA SER A 56 6.54 13.55 -5.03
C SER A 56 5.45 13.29 -6.05
N ALA A 57 4.75 12.16 -5.98
CA ALA A 57 3.60 11.83 -6.82
C ALA A 57 2.27 12.32 -6.23
N GLY A 58 2.30 13.08 -5.13
CA GLY A 58 1.09 13.60 -4.47
C GLY A 58 0.37 12.60 -3.57
N ALA A 59 0.96 11.42 -3.31
CA ALA A 59 0.39 10.47 -2.37
C ALA A 59 0.43 11.02 -0.93
N ARG A 60 -0.53 10.57 -0.13
CA ARG A 60 -0.65 10.94 1.28
C ARG A 60 -0.23 9.80 2.18
N ARG A 61 0.68 10.10 3.11
CA ARG A 61 1.04 9.15 4.16
C ARG A 61 -0.13 8.97 5.12
N TRP A 62 -0.54 7.72 5.29
CA TRP A 62 -1.58 7.37 6.23
C TRP A 62 -1.12 7.61 7.66
N SER A 63 -1.95 8.31 8.42
CA SER A 63 -1.75 8.54 9.85
C SER A 63 -3.07 8.37 10.59
N TYR A 64 -2.98 7.95 11.84
CA TYR A 64 -4.14 7.84 12.72
C TYR A 64 -3.89 8.59 14.01
N GLU A 65 -4.97 8.99 14.68
CA GLU A 65 -4.86 9.71 15.95
C GLU A 65 -4.38 8.74 17.05
N GLY A 66 -3.16 8.97 17.54
CA GLY A 66 -2.57 8.19 18.61
C GLY A 66 -3.13 8.57 19.98
N LYS A 67 -2.83 7.73 20.99
CA LYS A 67 -3.16 8.05 22.38
C LYS A 67 -2.50 9.38 22.76
N LYS A 68 -3.31 10.36 23.16
CA LYS A 68 -2.95 11.77 23.50
C LYS A 68 -2.90 12.76 22.34
N GLY A 69 -3.62 12.53 21.23
CA GLY A 69 -3.77 13.51 20.16
C GLY A 69 -2.52 13.71 19.29
N LYS A 70 -1.52 12.82 19.40
CA LYS A 70 -0.35 12.83 18.51
C LYS A 70 -0.64 11.91 17.31
N PRO A 71 -0.54 12.39 16.07
CA PRO A 71 -0.71 11.54 14.91
C PRO A 71 0.41 10.49 14.87
N VAL A 72 0.03 9.22 14.71
CA VAL A 72 0.97 8.13 14.46
C VAL A 72 1.00 7.90 12.97
N PHE A 73 2.16 8.15 12.37
CA PHE A 73 2.41 7.94 10.96
C PHE A 73 2.76 6.48 10.71
N MET A 74 2.00 5.85 9.84
CA MET A 74 2.26 4.48 9.42
C MET A 74 3.08 4.46 8.13
N PRO A 75 3.76 3.35 7.83
CA PRO A 75 4.50 3.15 6.58
C PRO A 75 3.54 2.78 5.43
N TYR A 76 2.40 3.45 5.33
CA TYR A 76 1.38 3.23 4.31
C TYR A 76 1.03 4.55 3.65
N TRP A 77 0.92 4.55 2.33
CA TRP A 77 0.68 5.73 1.52
C TRP A 77 -0.48 5.48 0.56
N SER A 78 -1.28 6.50 0.29
CA SER A 78 -2.32 6.42 -0.73
C SER A 78 -1.72 6.13 -2.11
N ILE A 79 -2.51 5.52 -2.98
CA ILE A 79 -2.12 5.35 -4.38
C ILE A 79 -2.26 6.72 -5.08
N PRO A 80 -1.26 7.16 -5.85
CA PRO A 80 -1.39 8.37 -6.68
C PRO A 80 -2.52 8.23 -7.69
N GLU A 81 -3.22 9.34 -7.96
CA GLU A 81 -4.35 9.37 -8.91
C GLU A 81 -3.96 8.87 -10.31
N ASP A 82 -2.79 9.24 -10.83
CA ASP A 82 -2.26 8.75 -12.11
C ASP A 82 -2.12 7.22 -12.19
N ALA A 83 -1.92 6.54 -11.06
CA ALA A 83 -1.77 5.10 -11.03
C ALA A 83 -3.11 4.36 -11.22
N PHE A 84 -4.24 5.00 -10.91
CA PHE A 84 -5.55 4.39 -11.15
C PHE A 84 -5.93 4.38 -12.63
N ASP A 85 -5.43 5.36 -13.40
CA ASP A 85 -5.70 5.47 -14.84
C ASP A 85 -4.71 4.66 -15.70
N ASP A 86 -3.50 4.40 -15.18
CA ASP A 86 -2.44 3.70 -15.91
C ASP A 86 -1.92 2.44 -15.16
N PRO A 87 -2.15 1.22 -15.70
CA PRO A 87 -1.73 -0.02 -15.06
C PRO A 87 -0.21 -0.20 -15.00
N ASP A 88 0.56 0.38 -15.92
CA ASP A 88 2.03 0.35 -15.88
C ASP A 88 2.55 1.24 -14.74
N VAL A 89 1.89 2.38 -14.50
CA VAL A 89 2.18 3.25 -13.35
C VAL A 89 1.81 2.54 -12.05
N MET A 90 0.64 1.90 -11.96
CA MET A 90 0.25 1.08 -10.82
C MET A 90 1.29 -0.01 -10.52
N ALA A 91 1.72 -0.76 -11.54
CA ALA A 91 2.71 -1.82 -11.41
C ALA A 91 4.02 -1.32 -10.78
N LYS A 92 4.47 -0.11 -11.14
CA LYS A 92 5.63 0.53 -10.54
C LYS A 92 5.44 0.77 -9.04
N TRP A 93 4.30 1.33 -8.61
CA TRP A 93 4.01 1.61 -7.21
C TRP A 93 3.87 0.35 -6.37
N VAL A 94 3.15 -0.63 -6.92
CA VAL A 94 2.96 -1.94 -6.31
C VAL A 94 4.31 -2.64 -6.11
N ARG A 95 5.22 -2.56 -7.10
CA ARG A 95 6.59 -3.09 -7.00
C ARG A 95 7.41 -2.40 -5.93
N LEU A 96 7.35 -1.06 -5.86
CA LEU A 96 8.01 -0.30 -4.79
C LEU A 96 7.51 -0.73 -3.40
N ALA A 97 6.22 -0.99 -3.26
CA ALA A 97 5.65 -1.45 -2.01
C ALA A 97 6.15 -2.83 -1.58
N TYR A 98 6.32 -3.74 -2.54
CA TYR A 98 6.94 -5.03 -2.28
C TYR A 98 8.42 -4.90 -1.92
N GLU A 99 9.19 -4.06 -2.61
CA GLU A 99 10.58 -3.79 -2.24
C GLU A 99 10.71 -3.20 -0.83
N ALA A 100 9.81 -2.28 -0.46
CA ALA A 100 9.72 -1.74 0.89
C ALA A 100 9.43 -2.83 1.93
N ALA A 101 8.50 -3.74 1.64
CA ALA A 101 8.22 -4.90 2.49
C ALA A 101 9.45 -5.79 2.68
N LEU A 102 10.20 -6.06 1.62
CA LEU A 102 11.44 -6.84 1.67
C LEU A 102 12.52 -6.19 2.54
N ARG A 103 12.66 -4.86 2.48
CA ARG A 103 13.65 -4.12 3.27
C ARG A 103 13.27 -4.01 4.75
N THR A 104 11.97 -3.96 5.04
CA THR A 104 11.46 -3.80 6.41
C THR A 104 11.54 -5.09 7.24
N GLU A 105 11.58 -6.26 6.60
CA GLU A 105 11.65 -7.57 7.30
C GLU A 105 13.10 -8.05 7.60
N LYS A 106 14.07 -7.15 7.70
CA LYS A 106 15.45 -7.47 8.09
C LYS A 106 15.69 -7.43 9.59
#